data_AF-A0A931CVE9-F1
#
_entry.id   AF-A0A931CVE9-F1
#
_cell.length_a   1.000
_cell.length_b   1.000
_cell.length_c   1.000
_cell.angle_alpha   90.00
_cell.angle_beta   90.00
_cell.angle_gamma   90.00
#
_symmetry.space_group_name_H-M   'P 1'
#
loop_
_entity.id
_entity.type
_entity.pdbx_description
1 polymer ?
#
loop_
_entity_poly.entity_id
_entity_poly.type
_entity_poly.pdbx_seq_one_letter_code
_entity_poly.pdbx_strand_id
1 'polypeptide(L)'
;GDMLFCPPGTGKLMRIQGAYISEKEIAKITGFLKEQRTPEYDENVTKGDDEAETREFDEADYDEKYDEAVAVVTQSGQASISYVQRRLRIGYNRAARLIEIMEHEGIIGPQIGTKPREILVKNYDEDGF
;
A
#
# COMPACT_ATOMS: atom_id res chain seq x y z
N GLY A 1 5.88 10.35 -29.06
CA GLY A 1 5.66 10.47 -27.60
C GLY A 1 6.34 11.71 -27.07
N ASP A 2 6.24 12.02 -25.79
CA ASP A 2 6.97 13.14 -25.18
C ASP A 2 8.03 12.57 -24.22
N MET A 3 9.25 13.11 -24.25
CA MET A 3 10.40 12.59 -23.50
C MET A 3 11.14 13.74 -22.82
N LEU A 4 11.62 13.52 -21.59
CA LEU A 4 12.60 14.38 -20.94
C LEU A 4 13.99 13.77 -21.12
N PHE A 5 14.93 14.57 -21.63
CA PHE A 5 16.31 14.19 -21.84
C PHE A 5 17.21 15.10 -21.00
N CYS A 6 18.21 14.55 -20.33
CA CYS A 6 19.22 15.33 -19.60
C CYS A 6 20.58 15.07 -20.27
N PRO A 7 21.12 16.02 -21.07
CA PRO A 7 22.42 15.85 -21.69
C PRO A 7 23.53 15.77 -20.63
N PRO A 8 24.50 14.85 -20.79
CA PRO A 8 25.60 14.70 -19.84
C PRO A 8 26.35 16.03 -19.65
N GLY A 9 26.62 16.39 -18.40
CA GLY A 9 27.35 17.60 -18.02
C GLY A 9 26.53 18.89 -17.92
N THR A 10 25.26 18.92 -18.35
CA THR A 10 24.44 20.15 -18.30
C THR A 10 23.53 20.24 -17.08
N GLY A 11 23.13 19.11 -16.49
CA GLY A 11 22.19 19.04 -15.35
C GLY A 11 20.78 19.60 -15.64
N LYS A 12 20.49 19.98 -16.90
CA LYS A 12 19.22 20.58 -17.31
C LYS A 12 18.41 19.56 -18.08
N LEU A 13 17.16 19.37 -17.66
CA LEU A 13 16.19 18.57 -18.38
C LEU A 13 15.65 19.38 -19.57
N MET A 14 15.70 18.78 -20.76
CA MET A 14 15.06 19.29 -21.97
C MET A 14 13.92 18.38 -22.38
N ARG A 15 12.85 18.99 -22.88
CA ARG A 15 11.68 18.28 -23.40
C ARG A 15 11.86 18.04 -24.90
N ILE A 16 11.68 16.79 -25.33
CA ILE A 16 11.85 16.34 -26.71
C ILE A 16 10.57 15.63 -27.13
N GLN A 17 10.08 15.95 -28.33
CA GLN A 17 9.04 15.14 -28.96
C GLN A 17 9.67 13.92 -29.63
N GLY A 18 9.31 12.74 -29.15
CA GLY A 18 9.65 11.48 -29.79
C GLY A 18 8.87 11.28 -31.09
N ALA A 19 9.50 10.59 -32.04
CA ALA A 19 8.93 10.27 -33.35
C ALA A 19 7.56 9.57 -33.23
N TYR A 20 6.71 9.81 -34.23
CA TYR A 20 5.51 9.01 -34.41
C TYR A 20 5.91 7.64 -34.94
N ILE A 21 5.39 6.58 -34.32
CA ILE A 21 5.56 5.19 -34.74
C ILE A 21 4.17 4.60 -34.87
N SER A 22 3.90 3.98 -36.01
CA SER A 22 2.63 3.29 -36.27
C SER A 22 2.55 1.95 -35.53
N GLU A 23 1.33 1.46 -35.27
CA GLU A 23 1.13 0.15 -34.63
C GLU A 23 1.80 -0.99 -35.39
N LYS A 24 1.84 -0.90 -36.73
CA LYS A 24 2.51 -1.90 -37.59
C LYS A 24 4.01 -1.96 -37.32
N GLU A 25 4.66 -0.81 -37.14
CA GLU A 25 6.08 -0.72 -36.85
C GLU A 25 6.37 -1.23 -35.43
N ILE A 26 5.53 -0.92 -34.45
CA ILE A 26 5.63 -1.44 -33.08
C ILE A 26 5.58 -2.98 -33.10
N ALA A 27 4.59 -3.56 -33.79
CA ALA A 27 4.45 -5.01 -33.90
C ALA A 27 5.68 -5.66 -34.55
N LYS A 28 6.23 -5.05 -35.61
CA LYS A 28 7.42 -5.55 -36.29
C LYS A 28 8.66 -5.52 -35.39
N ILE A 29 8.89 -4.42 -34.68
CA ILE A 29 10.04 -4.25 -33.78
C ILE A 29 9.94 -5.21 -32.59
N THR A 30 8.77 -5.28 -31.95
CA THR A 30 8.56 -6.18 -30.80
C THR A 30 8.66 -7.64 -31.19
N GLY A 31 8.18 -8.03 -32.37
CA GLY A 31 8.34 -9.39 -32.91
C GLY A 31 9.82 -9.75 -33.10
N PHE A 32 10.58 -8.89 -33.77
CA PHE A 32 12.02 -9.08 -33.97
C PHE A 32 12.80 -9.19 -32.65
N LEU A 33 12.45 -8.39 -31.64
CA LEU A 33 13.09 -8.47 -30.32
C LEU A 33 12.77 -9.78 -29.59
N LYS A 34 11.54 -10.29 -29.71
CA LYS A 34 11.14 -11.57 -29.11
C LYS A 34 11.89 -12.77 -29.68
N GLU A 35 12.34 -12.70 -30.93
CA GLU A 35 13.15 -13.76 -31.56
C GLU A 35 14.58 -13.84 -31.00
N GLN A 36 15.11 -12.76 -30.44
CA GLN A 36 16.50 -12.71 -29.98
C GLN A 36 16.70 -13.34 -28.60
N ARG A 37 15.73 -13.21 -27.69
CA ARG A 37 15.82 -13.74 -26.32
C ARG A 37 14.44 -13.87 -25.69
N THR A 38 14.30 -14.85 -24.80
CA THR A 38 13.16 -14.92 -23.89
C THR A 38 13.21 -13.77 -22.88
N PRO A 39 12.06 -13.15 -22.56
CA PRO A 39 12.00 -12.09 -21.57
C PRO A 39 12.35 -12.63 -20.17
N GLU A 40 13.08 -11.82 -19.42
CA GLU A 40 13.34 -12.02 -17.99
C GLU A 40 12.47 -11.01 -17.26
N TYR A 41 11.43 -11.51 -16.58
CA TYR A 41 10.49 -10.66 -15.86
C TYR A 41 10.89 -10.57 -14.40
N ASP A 42 10.94 -9.36 -13.87
CA ASP A 42 11.08 -9.13 -12.44
C ASP A 42 9.70 -9.21 -11.79
N GLU A 43 9.44 -10.31 -11.08
CA GLU A 43 8.16 -10.54 -10.41
C GLU A 43 7.93 -9.57 -9.23
N ASN A 44 8.98 -8.88 -8.76
CA ASN A 44 8.85 -7.85 -7.73
C ASN A 44 8.17 -6.58 -8.25
N VAL A 45 8.09 -6.37 -9.56
CA VAL A 45 7.32 -5.24 -10.14
C VAL A 45 5.81 -5.42 -9.92
N THR A 46 5.36 -6.67 -9.79
CA THR A 46 3.95 -7.03 -9.53
C THR A 46 3.63 -7.27 -8.07
N LYS A 47 4.64 -7.48 -7.22
CA LYS A 47 4.46 -7.42 -5.78
C LYS A 47 4.22 -5.95 -5.45
N GLY A 48 3.02 -5.60 -4.99
CA GLY A 48 2.85 -4.33 -4.29
C GLY A 48 3.77 -4.30 -3.08
N ASP A 49 3.86 -3.17 -2.40
CA ASP A 49 4.52 -3.05 -1.07
C ASP A 49 3.81 -3.89 0.02
N ASP A 50 3.42 -5.14 -0.29
CA ASP A 50 2.80 -6.10 0.61
C ASP A 50 3.83 -6.76 1.55
N GLU A 51 5.13 -6.51 1.32
CA GLU A 51 6.14 -6.68 2.37
C GLU A 51 6.13 -5.43 3.26
N ALA A 52 4.99 -5.20 3.93
CA ALA A 52 5.02 -4.48 5.19
C ALA A 52 6.01 -5.24 6.08
N GLU A 53 7.16 -4.61 6.37
CA GLU A 53 8.14 -5.10 7.33
C GLU A 53 7.38 -5.73 8.51
N THR A 54 7.56 -7.02 8.73
CA THR A 54 7.01 -7.72 9.89
C THR A 54 7.64 -7.10 11.13
N ARG A 55 7.05 -6.02 11.63
CA ARG A 55 7.40 -5.44 12.92
C ARG A 55 6.84 -6.40 13.94
N GLU A 56 7.72 -7.19 14.56
CA GLU A 56 7.38 -7.91 15.77
C GLU A 56 7.01 -6.87 16.84
N PHE A 57 5.72 -6.78 17.17
CA PHE A 57 5.24 -6.01 18.31
C PHE A 57 5.44 -6.87 19.57
N ASP A 58 6.25 -6.40 20.51
CA ASP A 58 6.43 -7.05 21.82
C ASP A 58 5.14 -6.89 22.67
N GLU A 59 4.90 -7.79 23.63
CA GLU A 59 3.77 -7.71 24.59
C GLU A 59 3.68 -6.35 25.31
N ALA A 60 4.79 -5.61 25.42
CA ALA A 60 4.84 -4.27 26.00
C ALA A 60 4.22 -3.16 25.12
N ASP A 61 3.94 -3.43 23.84
CA ASP A 61 3.32 -2.49 22.91
C ASP A 61 1.78 -2.62 22.81
N TYR A 62 1.19 -3.64 23.45
CA TYR A 62 -0.26 -3.78 23.52
C TYR A 62 -0.85 -2.74 24.46
N ASP A 63 -1.62 -1.85 23.85
CA ASP A 63 -2.31 -0.77 24.53
C ASP A 63 -3.53 -1.30 25.30
N GLU A 64 -3.76 -0.82 26.52
CA GLU A 64 -4.94 -1.19 27.34
C GLU A 64 -6.29 -0.95 26.62
N LYS A 65 -6.30 -0.11 25.59
CA LYS A 65 -7.48 0.21 24.77
C LYS A 65 -7.55 -0.58 23.48
N TYR A 66 -6.66 -1.56 23.27
CA TYR A 66 -6.60 -2.34 22.02
C TYR A 66 -7.89 -3.10 21.76
N ASP A 67 -8.37 -3.90 22.70
CA ASP A 67 -9.60 -4.70 22.54
C ASP A 67 -10.82 -3.80 22.30
N GLU A 68 -10.92 -2.69 23.04
CA GLU A 68 -11.97 -1.68 22.86
C GLU A 68 -11.89 -1.05 21.45
N ALA A 69 -10.68 -0.82 20.94
CA ALA A 69 -10.45 -0.29 19.62
C ALA A 69 -10.86 -1.27 18.51
N VAL A 70 -10.53 -2.56 18.67
CA VAL A 70 -10.92 -3.61 17.73
C VAL A 70 -12.44 -3.71 17.68
N ALA A 71 -13.11 -3.79 18.83
CA ALA A 71 -14.57 -3.85 18.92
C ALA A 71 -15.24 -2.63 18.25
N VAL A 72 -14.70 -1.42 18.48
CA VAL A 72 -15.19 -0.19 17.85
C VAL A 72 -15.07 -0.25 16.32
N VAL A 73 -13.93 -0.72 15.81
CA VAL A 73 -13.66 -0.77 14.37
C VAL A 73 -14.52 -1.83 13.69
N THR A 74 -14.64 -3.03 14.27
CA THR A 74 -15.44 -4.13 13.71
C THR A 74 -16.94 -3.79 13.72
N GLN A 75 -17.47 -3.20 14.81
CA GLN A 75 -18.88 -2.80 14.89
C GLN A 75 -19.24 -1.64 13.97
N SER A 76 -18.35 -0.66 13.82
CA SER A 76 -18.63 0.56 13.06
C SER A 76 -18.37 0.43 11.56
N GLY A 77 -17.55 -0.53 11.15
CA GLY A 77 -17.10 -0.60 9.77
C GLY A 77 -16.09 0.51 9.39
N GLN A 78 -15.50 1.21 10.37
CA GLN A 78 -14.67 2.40 10.15
C GLN A 78 -13.29 2.29 10.83
N ALA A 79 -12.28 1.88 10.06
CA ALA A 79 -10.90 1.73 10.52
C ALA A 79 -10.02 2.94 10.16
N SER A 80 -10.30 4.13 10.70
CA SER A 80 -9.44 5.31 10.49
C SER A 80 -8.89 5.88 11.79
N ILE A 81 -7.67 6.42 11.76
CA ILE A 81 -6.99 7.00 12.92
C ILE A 81 -7.87 8.06 13.60
N SER A 82 -8.41 8.99 12.82
CA SER A 82 -9.30 10.06 13.30
C SER A 82 -10.59 9.53 13.92
N TYR A 83 -11.10 8.38 13.47
CA TYR A 83 -12.30 7.76 14.03
C TYR A 83 -11.99 7.16 15.41
N VAL A 84 -10.95 6.33 15.50
CA VAL A 84 -10.48 5.70 16.73
C VAL A 84 -10.12 6.75 17.78
N GLN A 85 -9.42 7.83 17.38
CA GLN A 85 -9.06 8.95 18.24
C GLN A 85 -10.26 9.56 18.95
N ARG A 86 -11.36 9.82 18.21
CA ARG A 86 -12.58 10.42 18.77
C ARG A 86 -13.36 9.45 19.64
N ARG A 87 -13.42 8.17 19.24
CA ARG A 87 -14.25 7.18 19.94
C ARG A 87 -13.65 6.76 21.27
N LEU A 88 -12.33 6.58 21.33
CA LEU A 88 -11.60 6.16 22.53
C LEU A 88 -11.01 7.33 23.33
N ARG A 89 -11.13 8.56 22.83
CA ARG A 89 -10.59 9.79 23.45
C ARG A 89 -9.09 9.71 23.73
N ILE A 90 -8.34 9.14 22.80
CA ILE A 90 -6.87 9.00 22.86
C ILE A 90 -6.17 10.01 21.96
N GLY A 91 -4.85 10.16 22.11
CA GLY A 91 -4.03 11.01 21.23
C GLY A 91 -3.75 10.38 19.86
N TYR A 92 -3.35 11.21 18.89
CA TYR A 92 -3.10 10.78 17.50
C TYR A 92 -2.09 9.63 17.40
N ASN A 93 -0.93 9.74 18.06
CA ASN A 93 0.13 8.72 17.99
C ASN A 93 -0.33 7.36 18.54
N ARG A 94 -1.16 7.39 19.60
CA ARG A 94 -1.73 6.17 20.21
C ARG A 94 -2.74 5.53 19.26
N ALA A 95 -3.63 6.33 18.65
CA ALA A 95 -4.58 5.86 17.66
C ALA A 95 -3.90 5.33 16.38
N ALA A 96 -2.81 5.96 15.94
CA ALA A 96 -2.02 5.50 14.80
C ALA A 96 -1.40 4.13 15.07
N ARG A 97 -0.77 3.96 16.23
CA ARG A 97 -0.20 2.67 16.66
C ARG A 97 -1.25 1.56 16.72
N LEU A 98 -2.42 1.84 17.29
CA LEU A 98 -3.53 0.87 17.33
C LEU A 98 -3.96 0.41 15.92
N ILE A 99 -4.05 1.34 14.97
CA ILE A 99 -4.39 1.02 13.58
C ILE A 99 -3.27 0.21 12.90
N GLU A 100 -2.00 0.52 13.16
CA GLU A 100 -0.85 -0.24 12.63
C GLU A 100 -0.83 -1.68 13.16
N ILE A 101 -1.08 -1.88 14.47
CA ILE A 101 -1.17 -3.21 15.08
C ILE A 101 -2.35 -4.00 14.49
N MET A 102 -3.52 -3.38 14.36
CA MET A 102 -4.69 -4.02 13.73
C MET A 102 -4.44 -4.43 12.27
N GLU A 103 -3.67 -3.65 11.54
CA GLU A 103 -3.27 -3.98 10.16
C GLU A 103 -2.30 -5.16 10.14
N HIS A 104 -1.32 -5.16 11.06
CA HIS A 104 -0.36 -6.25 11.21
C HIS A 104 -1.02 -7.58 11.62
N GLU A 105 -1.98 -7.53 12.55
CA GLU A 105 -2.75 -8.72 12.99
C GLU A 105 -3.80 -9.17 11.98
N GLY A 106 -3.98 -8.45 10.87
CA GLY A 106 -4.97 -8.78 9.84
C GLY A 106 -6.42 -8.55 10.28
N ILE A 107 -6.65 -7.67 11.25
CA ILE A 107 -8.00 -7.20 11.61
C ILE A 107 -8.54 -6.25 10.52
N ILE A 108 -7.65 -5.40 9.99
CA ILE A 108 -7.94 -4.44 8.94
C ILE A 108 -6.97 -4.61 7.77
N GLY A 109 -7.44 -4.32 6.56
CA GLY A 109 -6.63 -4.34 5.35
C GLY A 109 -5.78 -3.07 5.16
N PRO A 110 -4.87 -3.10 4.18
CA PRO A 110 -4.00 -1.99 3.88
C PRO A 110 -4.75 -0.74 3.43
N GLN A 111 -4.13 0.42 3.62
CA GLN A 111 -4.69 1.70 3.18
C GLN A 111 -4.62 1.82 1.65
N ILE A 112 -5.75 1.63 0.96
CA ILE A 112 -5.82 1.77 -0.50
C ILE A 112 -6.25 3.19 -0.87
N GLY A 113 -5.26 4.08 -1.03
CA GLY A 113 -5.49 5.48 -1.42
C GLY A 113 -6.36 6.23 -0.40
N THR A 114 -7.46 6.84 -0.85
CA THR A 114 -8.42 7.55 0.01
C THR A 114 -9.59 6.70 0.48
N LYS A 115 -9.66 5.42 0.07
CA LYS A 115 -10.75 4.54 0.47
C LYS A 115 -10.63 4.17 1.96
N PRO A 116 -11.75 3.94 2.65
CA PRO A 116 -11.71 3.38 4.00
C PRO A 116 -11.01 2.01 3.96
N ARG A 117 -10.19 1.72 4.96
CA ARG A 117 -9.56 0.41 5.11
C ARG A 117 -10.63 -0.67 5.21
N GLU A 118 -10.42 -1.77 4.53
CA GLU A 118 -11.30 -2.93 4.61
C GLU A 118 -11.17 -3.57 5.98
N ILE A 119 -12.26 -4.09 6.53
CA ILE A 119 -12.25 -4.82 7.79
C ILE A 119 -12.39 -6.30 7.47
N LEU A 120 -11.39 -7.06 7.88
CA LEU A 120 -11.25 -8.47 7.52
C LEU A 120 -11.95 -9.39 8.54
N VAL A 121 -12.18 -8.92 9.76
CA VAL A 121 -12.85 -9.66 10.84
C VAL A 121 -14.27 -9.14 11.05
N LYS A 122 -15.26 -10.04 11.01
CA LYS A 122 -16.69 -9.65 11.04
C LYS A 122 -17.33 -9.61 12.42
N ASN A 123 -16.80 -10.31 13.43
CA ASN A 123 -17.31 -10.29 14.80
C ASN A 123 -16.13 -10.39 15.78
N TYR A 124 -15.90 -9.34 16.56
CA TYR A 124 -15.06 -9.40 17.75
C TYR A 124 -16.04 -9.32 18.94
N ASP A 125 -16.51 -10.48 19.37
CA ASP A 125 -17.34 -10.59 20.57
C ASP A 125 -16.38 -10.71 21.77
N GLU A 126 -16.59 -9.91 22.82
CA GLU A 126 -15.76 -9.85 24.05
C GLU A 126 -15.78 -11.16 24.87
N ASP A 127 -16.33 -12.26 24.36
CA ASP A 127 -16.45 -13.53 25.06
C ASP A 127 -15.43 -14.57 24.55
N GLY A 128 -14.30 -14.69 25.26
CA GLY A 128 -13.62 -15.99 25.44
C GLY A 128 -12.10 -16.03 25.24
N PHE A 129 -11.35 -15.68 26.29
CA PHE A 129 -10.60 -16.64 27.13
C PHE A 129 -10.45 -16.08 28.55
#